data_AF-A0A2G2WPC9-F1
#
_entry.id   AF-A0A2G2WPC9-F1
#
_cell.length_a   1.000
_cell.length_b   1.000
_cell.length_c   1.000
_cell.angle_alpha   90.00
_cell.angle_beta   90.00
_cell.angle_gamma   90.00
#
_symmetry.space_group_name_H-M   'P 1'
#
loop_
_entity.id
_entity.type
_entity.pdbx_description
1 polymer ?
#
loop_
_entity_poly.entity_id
_entity_poly.type
_entity_poly.pdbx_seq_one_letter_code
_entity_poly.pdbx_strand_id
1 'polypeptide(L)'
;MSKNSVNIDVPDLCYGFEFCPLRTSRTPSNSDRRFFRCKVPKENGGCGYFRWIDPKPSISVHQYPEVESSLTIRCKDGENSCDRLKQKHKDVEQESNTLCEKLKDSEGKLIALRQKLKKVKLERECAKLK
;
A
#
# COMPACT_ATOMS: atom_id res chain seq x y z
N MET A 1 -42.04 -9.89 14.95
CA MET A 1 -41.41 -9.09 13.88
C MET A 1 -39.91 -9.02 14.16
N SER A 2 -39.12 -9.89 13.54
CA SER A 2 -37.67 -9.99 13.79
C SER A 2 -36.95 -8.78 13.21
N LYS A 3 -36.28 -7.98 14.05
CA LYS A 3 -35.44 -6.87 13.60
C LYS A 3 -34.13 -7.45 13.08
N ASN A 4 -34.02 -7.65 11.77
CA ASN A 4 -32.72 -7.89 11.12
C ASN A 4 -31.87 -6.63 11.29
N SER A 5 -31.07 -6.56 12.36
CA SER A 5 -30.15 -5.45 12.59
C SER A 5 -28.95 -5.58 11.66
N VAL A 6 -28.86 -4.68 10.68
CA VAL A 6 -27.64 -4.52 9.89
C VAL A 6 -26.59 -3.91 10.81
N ASN A 7 -25.45 -4.58 11.02
CA ASN A 7 -24.32 -4.00 11.74
C ASN A 7 -23.76 -2.85 10.89
N ILE A 8 -23.99 -1.61 11.35
CA ILE A 8 -23.66 -0.35 10.65
C ILE A 8 -22.28 0.17 11.07
N ASP A 9 -21.61 -0.52 11.99
CA ASP A 9 -20.42 -0.03 12.68
C ASP A 9 -19.13 -0.19 11.85
N VAL A 10 -19.22 -0.71 10.63
CA VAL A 10 -18.08 -0.84 9.72
C VAL A 10 -18.17 0.24 8.64
N PRO A 11 -17.32 1.28 8.71
CA PRO A 11 -17.19 2.27 7.64
C PRO A 11 -16.79 1.61 6.32
N ASP A 12 -17.38 2.07 5.21
CA ASP A 12 -17.04 1.57 3.88
C ASP A 12 -15.94 2.42 3.23
N LEU A 13 -15.15 1.84 2.32
CA LEU A 13 -14.12 2.55 1.57
C LEU A 13 -14.57 2.75 0.13
N CYS A 14 -14.35 3.95 -0.41
CA CYS A 14 -14.56 4.19 -1.84
C CYS A 14 -13.39 3.67 -2.68
N TYR A 15 -13.50 3.77 -4.01
CA TYR A 15 -12.41 3.44 -4.94
C TYR A 15 -11.16 4.31 -4.79
N GLY A 16 -11.26 5.43 -4.07
CA GLY A 16 -10.13 6.26 -3.66
C GLY A 16 -9.51 5.84 -2.33
N PHE A 17 -9.93 4.71 -1.75
CA PHE A 17 -9.51 4.19 -0.45
C PHE A 17 -9.82 5.10 0.75
N GLU A 18 -10.74 6.05 0.57
CA GLU A 18 -11.22 6.96 1.60
C GLU A 18 -12.53 6.48 2.22
N PHE A 19 -12.69 6.72 3.54
CA PHE A 19 -13.90 6.38 4.27
C PHE A 19 -15.13 7.13 3.74
N CYS A 20 -16.17 6.36 3.42
CA CYS A 20 -17.46 6.85 2.97
C CYS A 20 -18.40 7.07 4.16
N PRO A 21 -18.99 8.26 4.30
CA PRO A 21 -19.99 8.49 5.33
C PRO A 21 -21.29 7.75 5.01
N LEU A 22 -21.92 7.25 6.05
CA LEU A 22 -23.29 6.75 6.02
C LEU A 22 -24.26 7.89 5.71
N ARG A 23 -25.19 7.69 4.79
CA ARG A 23 -26.23 8.65 4.42
C ARG A 23 -27.59 7.98 4.33
N THR A 24 -28.64 8.79 4.46
CA THR A 24 -30.04 8.38 4.28
C THR A 24 -30.61 9.06 3.05
N SER A 25 -31.28 8.28 2.19
CA SER A 25 -31.92 8.77 0.98
C SER A 25 -33.20 9.55 1.31
N ARG A 26 -33.40 10.66 0.60
CA ARG A 26 -34.57 11.53 0.71
C ARG A 26 -35.40 11.56 -0.56
N THR A 27 -35.08 10.71 -1.55
CA THR A 27 -35.87 10.63 -2.79
C THR A 27 -37.16 9.87 -2.51
N PRO A 28 -38.32 10.28 -3.08
CA PRO A 28 -39.59 9.59 -2.86
C PRO A 28 -39.53 8.08 -3.10
N SER A 29 -38.84 7.63 -4.16
CA SER A 29 -38.74 6.22 -4.51
C SER A 29 -37.84 5.38 -3.59
N ASN A 30 -37.03 6.00 -2.73
CA ASN A 30 -36.09 5.32 -1.83
C ASN A 30 -36.04 6.04 -0.47
N SER A 31 -37.18 6.48 0.05
CA SER A 31 -37.23 7.18 1.33
C SER A 31 -36.64 6.32 2.44
N ASP A 32 -35.85 6.93 3.31
CA ASP A 32 -35.26 6.32 4.51
C ASP A 32 -34.28 5.15 4.28
N ARG A 33 -34.03 4.75 3.02
CA ARG A 33 -32.99 3.77 2.67
C ARG A 33 -31.61 4.38 2.90
N ARG A 34 -30.71 3.62 3.50
CA ARG A 34 -29.34 4.08 3.82
C ARG A 34 -28.32 3.62 2.80
N PHE A 35 -27.28 4.43 2.57
CA PHE A 35 -26.25 4.16 1.60
C PHE A 35 -24.90 4.78 2.00
N PHE A 36 -23.83 4.25 1.41
CA PHE A 36 -22.51 4.88 1.39
C PHE A 36 -22.27 5.53 0.04
N ARG A 37 -21.60 6.69 0.01
CA ARG A 37 -21.09 7.30 -1.23
C ARG A 37 -19.76 8.01 -0.99
N CYS A 38 -18.97 8.20 -2.05
CA CYS A 38 -17.76 9.02 -1.99
C CYS A 38 -18.06 10.43 -1.44
N LYS A 39 -17.19 10.94 -0.57
CA LYS A 39 -17.32 12.30 0.00
C LYS A 39 -17.23 13.38 -1.08
N VAL A 40 -16.36 13.17 -2.08
CA VAL A 40 -16.18 14.09 -3.20
C VAL A 40 -17.21 13.76 -4.29
N PRO A 41 -18.02 14.73 -4.73
CA PRO A 41 -18.93 14.55 -5.87
C PRO A 41 -18.18 14.18 -7.14
N LYS A 42 -18.81 13.42 -8.04
CA LYS A 42 -18.17 12.96 -9.29
C LYS A 42 -17.78 14.14 -10.18
N GLU A 43 -18.59 15.18 -10.16
CA GLU A 43 -18.42 16.44 -10.89
C GLU A 43 -17.18 17.22 -10.42
N ASN A 44 -16.76 16.99 -9.17
CA ASN A 44 -15.59 17.61 -8.55
C ASN A 44 -14.39 16.64 -8.48
N GLY A 45 -14.33 15.65 -9.38
CA GLY A 45 -13.23 14.68 -9.44
C GLY A 45 -13.34 13.51 -8.47
N GLY A 46 -14.50 13.33 -7.82
CA GLY A 46 -14.75 12.17 -6.97
C GLY A 46 -14.89 10.86 -7.75
N CYS A 47 -14.60 9.74 -7.09
CA CYS A 47 -14.57 8.42 -7.76
C CYS A 47 -15.94 7.84 -8.12
N GLY A 48 -17.04 8.52 -7.76
CA GLY A 48 -18.41 8.08 -8.08
C GLY A 48 -18.93 6.88 -7.29
N TYR A 49 -18.20 6.39 -6.29
CA TYR A 49 -18.61 5.26 -5.45
C TYR A 49 -19.98 5.49 -4.79
N PHE A 50 -20.84 4.47 -4.83
CA PHE A 50 -22.16 4.43 -4.22
C PHE A 50 -22.56 2.98 -3.89
N ARG A 51 -23.10 2.71 -2.69
CA ARG A 51 -23.60 1.38 -2.29
C ARG A 51 -24.78 1.49 -1.32
N TRP A 52 -25.88 0.79 -1.60
CA TRP A 52 -26.99 0.66 -0.65
C TRP A 52 -26.62 -0.23 0.54
N ILE A 53 -27.20 0.10 1.70
CA ILE A 53 -27.13 -0.70 2.93
C ILE A 53 -28.47 -1.42 3.05
N ASP A 54 -28.62 -2.43 2.21
CA ASP A 54 -29.70 -3.37 2.35
C ASP A 54 -29.34 -4.37 3.45
N PRO A 55 -30.33 -4.92 4.18
CA PRO A 55 -30.08 -6.11 4.99
C PRO A 55 -29.37 -7.10 4.11
N LYS A 56 -28.23 -7.64 4.57
CA LYS A 56 -27.64 -8.79 3.89
C LYS A 56 -28.81 -9.76 3.70
N PRO A 57 -29.13 -10.19 2.47
CA PRO A 57 -29.93 -11.40 2.35
C PRO A 57 -29.23 -12.40 3.27
N SER A 58 -29.97 -13.16 4.06
CA SER A 58 -29.40 -14.31 4.72
C SER A 58 -28.85 -15.19 3.59
N ILE A 59 -27.59 -14.95 3.21
CA ILE A 59 -26.89 -15.76 2.23
C ILE A 59 -26.69 -17.05 3.00
N SER A 60 -27.68 -17.95 2.89
CA SER A 60 -27.37 -19.36 2.93
C SER A 60 -26.32 -19.52 1.85
N VAL A 61 -25.10 -19.86 2.26
CA VAL A 61 -23.93 -20.04 1.40
C VAL A 61 -24.22 -21.07 0.28
N HIS A 62 -25.34 -21.79 0.36
CA HIS A 62 -25.76 -22.81 -0.58
C HIS A 62 -26.47 -22.32 -1.86
N GLN A 63 -26.71 -21.02 -2.08
CA GLN A 63 -27.60 -20.60 -3.19
C GLN A 63 -26.92 -20.11 -4.48
N TYR A 64 -25.61 -19.86 -4.52
CA TYR A 64 -24.92 -19.46 -5.77
C TYR A 64 -23.47 -20.00 -5.83
N PRO A 65 -23.26 -21.24 -6.32
CA PRO A 65 -21.92 -21.83 -6.49
C PRO A 65 -21.03 -21.03 -7.46
N GLU A 66 -21.62 -20.27 -8.40
CA GLU A 66 -20.83 -19.56 -9.42
C GLU A 66 -20.10 -18.32 -8.87
N VAL A 67 -20.62 -17.70 -7.80
CA VAL A 67 -20.05 -16.48 -7.19
C VAL A 67 -18.84 -16.83 -6.32
N GLU A 68 -18.87 -17.97 -5.64
CA GLU A 68 -17.73 -18.52 -4.89
C GLU A 68 -16.56 -18.87 -5.82
N SER A 69 -16.86 -19.40 -7.01
CA SER A 69 -15.88 -19.65 -8.06
C SER A 69 -15.22 -18.35 -8.56
N SER A 70 -15.99 -17.30 -8.85
CA SER A 70 -15.43 -16.01 -9.31
C SER A 70 -14.63 -15.25 -8.25
N LEU A 71 -14.98 -15.37 -6.97
CA LEU A 71 -14.23 -14.76 -5.87
C LEU A 71 -12.93 -15.52 -5.57
N THR A 72 -12.92 -16.84 -5.69
CA THR A 72 -11.71 -17.65 -5.49
C THR A 72 -10.74 -17.59 -6.67
N ILE A 73 -11.23 -17.41 -7.91
CA ILE A 73 -10.39 -17.28 -9.11
C ILE A 73 -9.52 -16.02 -9.07
N ARG A 74 -10.02 -14.87 -8.58
CA ARG A 74 -9.22 -13.63 -8.49
C ARG A 74 -8.13 -13.67 -7.42
N CYS A 75 -8.24 -14.54 -6.42
CA CYS A 75 -7.24 -14.64 -5.35
C CYS A 75 -5.97 -15.37 -5.79
N LYS A 76 -6.05 -16.29 -6.76
CA LYS A 76 -4.90 -17.11 -7.20
C LYS A 76 -3.80 -16.28 -7.88
N ASP A 77 -4.18 -15.24 -8.62
CA ASP A 77 -3.19 -14.36 -9.28
C ASP A 77 -2.52 -13.40 -8.29
N GLY A 78 -3.22 -13.03 -7.21
CA GLY A 78 -2.73 -12.12 -6.18
C GLY A 78 -1.73 -12.75 -5.21
N GLU A 79 -1.92 -14.02 -4.88
CA GLU A 79 -1.02 -14.78 -3.98
C GLU A 79 0.38 -14.91 -4.60
N ASN A 80 0.46 -15.27 -5.88
CA ASN A 80 1.71 -15.29 -6.67
C ASN A 80 2.39 -13.91 -6.75
N SER A 81 1.61 -12.83 -6.83
CA SER A 81 2.15 -11.47 -6.85
C SER A 81 2.75 -11.05 -5.50
N CYS A 82 2.11 -11.45 -4.40
CA CYS A 82 2.57 -11.16 -3.05
C CYS A 82 3.90 -11.86 -2.76
N ASP A 83 4.03 -13.14 -3.11
CA ASP A 83 5.26 -13.89 -2.87
C ASP A 83 6.41 -13.41 -3.75
N ARG A 84 6.13 -13.03 -5.00
CA ARG A 84 7.11 -12.39 -5.88
C ARG A 84 7.58 -11.05 -5.32
N LEU A 85 6.69 -10.23 -4.74
CA LEU A 85 7.08 -8.97 -4.12
C LEU A 85 7.91 -9.18 -2.86
N LYS A 86 7.56 -10.15 -2.01
CA LYS A 86 8.35 -10.53 -0.84
C LYS A 86 9.75 -10.99 -1.23
N GLN A 87 9.88 -11.77 -2.30
CA GLN A 87 11.19 -12.21 -2.79
C GLN A 87 12.02 -11.03 -3.26
N LYS A 88 11.45 -10.15 -4.11
CA LYS A 88 12.13 -8.92 -4.55
C LYS A 88 12.59 -8.04 -3.39
N HIS A 89 11.77 -7.93 -2.34
CA HIS A 89 12.13 -7.16 -1.16
C HIS A 89 13.38 -7.75 -0.47
N LYS A 90 13.43 -9.08 -0.30
CA LYS A 90 14.60 -9.77 0.26
C LYS A 90 15.85 -9.58 -0.60
N ASP A 91 15.71 -9.68 -1.92
CA ASP A 91 16.83 -9.52 -2.85
C ASP A 91 17.40 -8.09 -2.78
N VAL A 92 16.53 -7.07 -2.78
CA VAL A 92 16.91 -5.66 -2.65
C VAL A 92 17.55 -5.37 -1.30
N GLU A 93 17.03 -5.94 -0.22
CA GLU A 93 17.59 -5.81 1.12
C GLU A 93 19.01 -6.41 1.19
N GLN A 94 19.23 -7.58 0.58
CA GLN A 94 20.54 -8.21 0.50
C GLN A 94 21.53 -7.40 -0.34
N GLU A 95 21.10 -6.83 -1.47
CA GLU A 95 21.92 -5.93 -2.28
C GLU A 95 22.32 -4.67 -1.49
N SER A 96 21.37 -4.06 -0.78
CA SER A 96 21.60 -2.88 0.06
C SER A 96 22.69 -3.14 1.10
N ASN A 97 22.60 -4.28 1.81
CA ASN A 97 23.61 -4.68 2.80
C ASN A 97 24.99 -4.88 2.16
N THR A 98 25.04 -5.52 0.99
CA THR A 98 26.29 -5.76 0.26
C THR A 98 26.94 -4.44 -0.20
N LEU A 99 26.16 -3.49 -0.68
CA LEU A 99 26.64 -2.17 -1.08
C LEU A 99 27.13 -1.35 0.11
N CYS A 100 26.47 -1.45 1.26
CA CYS A 100 26.89 -0.80 2.50
C CYS A 100 28.31 -1.23 2.91
N GLU A 101 28.60 -2.53 2.88
CA GLU A 101 29.95 -3.04 3.20
C GLU A 101 31.00 -2.60 2.18
N LYS A 102 30.67 -2.60 0.88
CA LYS A 102 31.57 -2.07 -0.17
C LYS A 102 31.86 -0.58 0.02
N LEU A 103 30.86 0.20 0.44
CA LEU A 103 31.04 1.62 0.73
C LEU A 103 32.02 1.84 1.89
N LYS A 104 31.87 1.09 2.99
CA LYS A 104 32.79 1.17 4.13
C LYS A 104 34.23 0.84 3.75
N ASP A 105 34.45 -0.20 2.95
CA ASP A 105 35.79 -0.55 2.44
C ASP A 105 36.36 0.57 1.55
N SER A 106 35.55 1.12 0.65
CA SER A 106 35.98 2.22 -0.23
C SER A 106 36.30 3.50 0.56
N GLU A 107 35.54 3.79 1.61
CA GLU A 107 35.77 4.92 2.51
C GLU A 107 37.09 4.75 3.27
N GLY A 108 37.35 3.55 3.80
CA GLY A 108 38.63 3.21 4.45
C GLY A 108 39.83 3.41 3.52
N LYS A 109 39.74 2.93 2.27
CA LYS A 109 40.78 3.13 1.24
C LYS A 109 41.01 4.60 0.94
N LEU A 110 39.95 5.39 0.85
CA LEU A 110 40.02 6.82 0.58
C LEU A 110 40.67 7.61 1.73
N ILE A 111 40.36 7.25 2.98
CA ILE A 111 41.04 7.79 4.16
C ILE A 111 42.54 7.49 4.12
N ALA A 112 42.93 6.24 3.81
CA ALA A 112 44.34 5.85 3.72
C ALA A 112 45.08 6.62 2.60
N LEU A 113 44.46 6.80 1.44
CA LEU A 113 45.04 7.60 0.34
C LEU A 113 45.20 9.07 0.73
N ARG A 114 44.22 9.67 1.41
CA ARG A 114 44.32 11.05 1.93
C ARG A 114 45.50 11.21 2.88
N GLN A 115 45.72 10.24 3.78
CA GLN A 115 46.86 10.25 4.71
C GLN A 115 48.20 10.13 3.96
N LYS A 116 48.30 9.22 2.99
CA LYS A 116 49.50 9.08 2.15
C LYS A 116 49.80 10.35 1.36
N LEU A 117 48.78 10.98 0.77
CA LEU A 117 48.93 12.25 0.05
C LEU A 117 49.44 13.36 0.97
N LYS A 118 48.92 13.46 2.19
CA LYS A 118 49.40 14.42 3.20
C LYS A 118 50.87 14.20 3.53
N LYS A 119 51.29 12.94 3.72
CA LYS A 119 52.70 12.58 3.98
C LYS A 119 53.62 12.99 2.83
N VAL A 120 53.29 12.61 1.59
CA VAL A 120 54.09 12.96 0.40
C VAL A 120 54.19 14.47 0.22
N LYS A 121 53.12 15.22 0.50
CA LYS A 121 53.14 16.69 0.43
C LYS A 121 54.12 17.29 1.44
N LEU A 122 54.11 16.82 2.69
CA LEU A 122 55.06 17.26 3.72
C LEU A 122 56.50 16.92 3.36
N GLU A 123 56.77 15.71 2.86
CA GLU A 123 58.11 15.30 2.42
C GLU A 123 58.64 16.20 1.30
N ARG A 124 57.78 16.56 0.34
CA ARG A 124 58.11 17.49 -0.74
C ARG A 124 58.40 18.90 -0.24
N GLU A 125 57.66 19.39 0.76
CA GLU A 125 57.90 20.69 1.37
C GLU A 125 59.24 20.70 2.13
N CYS A 126 59.52 19.66 2.93
CA CYS A 126 60.81 19.50 3.61
C CYS A 126 62.00 19.42 2.64
N ALA A 127 61.82 18.76 1.49
CA ALA A 127 62.87 18.65 0.47
C ALA A 127 63.20 19.98 -0.23
N LYS A 128 62.26 20.94 -0.27
CA LYS A 128 62.50 22.28 -0.84
C LYS A 128 63.29 23.21 0.09
N LEU A 129 63.40 22.87 1.37
CA LEU A 129 64.06 23.67 2.41
C LEU A 129 65.51 23.22 2.67
N LYS A 130 66.01 22.22 1.93
CA LYS A 130 67.40 21.73 1.96
C LYS A 130 68.12 22.19 0.70
#